data_AF-A0A226MU78-F1
#
_entry.id   AF-A0A226MU78-F1
#
_cell.length_a   1.000
_cell.length_b   1.000
_cell.length_c   1.000
_cell.angle_alpha   90.00
_cell.angle_beta   90.00
_cell.angle_gamma   90.00
#
_symmetry.space_group_name_H-M   'P 1'
#
loop_
_entity.id
_entity.type
_entity.pdbx_description
1 polymer ?
#
loop_
_entity_poly.entity_id
_entity_poly.type
_entity_poly.pdbx_seq_one_letter_code
_entity_poly.pdbx_strand_id
1 'polypeptide(L)'
;AVNENSLKRLNGYLENLQKPGFHSFKPTQLTFYVREREPNSSNVQESFGTSGFRAVSFTLHTRDLLSTVLDILNSCSLSTEHIQSLSVNSQPHKEAKSTLNRPIKWDKTYYSFTGFRDPEEELDQAQRVETTLTSWLDDNEASAVVKLKKSLPLREELERLKFELSHQLQLSDIRWQRSWGIAHRCSQLHSLGRLVQQRPEVLKNVKGRTVVFTDRSGMSAAGHVMLGTMDVHHHWTKIFERLPNYYKLQERLLFLEDRISQLLGGIQVIYIEELQPLLTLEEYYDTLNSFYNKLLDSRLPFHPQSLRGLQMILESDRYTPSLHEFGHFTIPTVCDPATLRWFIIAKAQEARENLKRREEMMLTEKELMDTSAEKLSLDRLYKEPSVSSAQMIDCCKRLLEESLPYLQGMHLCISHFYSVLQDGDLCIPWNWKS
;
A
#
# COMPACT_ATOMS: atom_id res chain seq x y z
N ALA A 1 11.96 -37.06 -12.46
CA ALA A 1 11.03 -36.16 -13.18
C ALA A 1 9.59 -36.20 -12.62
N VAL A 2 8.99 -37.38 -12.38
CA VAL A 2 7.57 -37.46 -11.96
C VAL A 2 7.28 -36.81 -10.60
N ASN A 3 8.05 -37.12 -9.54
CA ASN A 3 7.87 -36.49 -8.23
C ASN A 3 8.03 -34.97 -8.26
N GLU A 4 8.97 -34.44 -9.05
CA GLU A 4 9.20 -33.00 -9.16
C GLU A 4 8.02 -32.29 -9.85
N ASN A 5 7.43 -32.92 -10.88
CA ASN A 5 6.25 -32.39 -11.55
C ASN A 5 5.01 -32.47 -10.63
N SER A 6 4.85 -33.57 -9.88
CA SER A 6 3.80 -33.70 -8.86
C SER A 6 3.96 -32.67 -7.73
N LEU A 7 5.19 -32.34 -7.31
CA LEU A 7 5.45 -31.28 -6.32
C LEU A 7 5.09 -29.90 -6.86
N LYS A 8 5.45 -29.58 -8.11
CA LYS A 8 5.07 -28.30 -8.74
C LYS A 8 3.55 -28.14 -8.80
N ARG A 9 2.83 -29.22 -9.16
CA ARG A 9 1.36 -29.23 -9.20
C ARG A 9 0.73 -29.15 -7.81
N LEU A 10 1.31 -29.80 -6.81
CA LEU A 10 0.88 -29.70 -5.42
C LEU A 10 1.07 -28.28 -4.88
N ASN A 11 2.24 -27.67 -5.11
CA ASN A 11 2.53 -26.32 -4.63
C ASN A 11 1.58 -25.30 -5.26
N GLY A 12 1.33 -25.39 -6.57
CA GLY A 12 0.32 -24.57 -7.23
C GLY A 12 -1.10 -24.79 -6.69
N TYR A 13 -1.46 -26.02 -6.32
CA TYR A 13 -2.76 -26.32 -5.70
C TYR A 13 -2.90 -25.69 -4.31
N LEU A 14 -1.86 -25.79 -3.46
CA LEU A 14 -1.85 -25.19 -2.11
C LEU A 14 -1.84 -23.66 -2.15
N GLU A 15 -1.09 -23.05 -3.08
CA GLU A 15 -1.10 -21.60 -3.29
C GLU A 15 -2.50 -21.09 -3.70
N ASN A 16 -3.25 -21.87 -4.48
CA ASN A 16 -4.63 -21.55 -4.85
C ASN A 16 -5.60 -21.68 -3.67
N LEU A 17 -5.38 -22.64 -2.76
CA LEU A 17 -6.20 -22.77 -1.54
C LEU A 17 -6.00 -21.60 -0.56
N GLN A 18 -4.81 -21.01 -0.52
CA GLN A 18 -4.49 -19.89 0.37
C GLN A 18 -5.00 -18.52 -0.11
N LYS A 19 -5.42 -18.40 -1.38
CA LYS A 19 -5.90 -17.15 -1.98
C LYS A 19 -7.42 -17.19 -2.17
N PRO A 20 -8.22 -16.62 -1.26
CA PRO A 20 -9.66 -16.56 -1.44
C PRO A 20 -9.99 -15.63 -2.62
N GLY A 21 -10.57 -16.18 -3.70
CA GLY A 21 -11.14 -15.38 -4.80
C GLY A 21 -10.86 -15.87 -6.23
N PHE A 22 -9.98 -16.85 -6.45
CA PHE A 22 -9.61 -17.29 -7.81
C PHE A 22 -10.03 -18.74 -8.13
N HIS A 23 -10.98 -18.86 -9.05
CA HIS A 23 -11.30 -20.01 -9.92
C HIS A 23 -11.97 -21.27 -9.34
N SER A 24 -12.66 -22.00 -10.24
CA SER A 24 -13.30 -23.29 -9.96
C SER A 24 -12.24 -24.38 -9.72
N PHE A 25 -12.37 -25.08 -8.59
CA PHE A 25 -11.47 -26.16 -8.21
C PHE A 25 -11.69 -27.38 -9.11
N LYS A 26 -10.69 -27.70 -9.95
CA LYS A 26 -10.66 -28.97 -10.69
C LYS A 26 -9.91 -30.02 -9.86
N PRO A 27 -10.49 -31.22 -9.66
CA PRO A 27 -9.80 -32.32 -9.00
C PRO A 27 -8.42 -32.57 -9.65
N THR A 28 -7.37 -32.54 -8.84
CA THR A 28 -5.99 -32.69 -9.32
C THR A 28 -5.42 -34.02 -8.85
N GLN A 29 -5.23 -34.95 -9.80
CA GLN A 29 -4.57 -36.23 -9.53
C GLN A 29 -3.04 -36.05 -9.53
N LEU A 30 -2.42 -36.50 -8.44
CA LEU A 30 -0.97 -36.50 -8.24
C LEU A 30 -0.46 -37.93 -8.08
N THR A 31 0.78 -38.18 -8.45
CA THR A 31 1.44 -39.48 -8.27
C THR A 31 2.86 -39.27 -7.77
N PHE A 32 3.19 -39.93 -6.66
CA PHE A 32 4.50 -39.88 -6.02
C PHE A 32 5.09 -41.28 -5.96
N TYR A 33 6.39 -41.39 -6.23
CA TYR A 33 7.15 -42.60 -6.00
C TYR A 33 7.90 -42.45 -4.67
N VAL A 34 7.52 -43.24 -3.67
CA VAL A 34 8.08 -43.23 -2.31
C VAL A 34 8.98 -44.45 -2.13
N ARG A 35 10.19 -44.26 -1.60
CA ARG A 35 11.11 -45.38 -1.32
C ARG A 35 10.66 -46.11 -0.07
N GLU A 36 10.41 -47.41 -0.18
CA GLU A 36 10.03 -48.25 0.96
C GLU A 36 11.27 -48.61 1.78
N ARG A 37 11.24 -48.42 3.10
CA ARG A 37 12.29 -48.90 4.02
C ARG A 37 11.83 -50.21 4.65
N GLU A 38 12.21 -51.31 4.01
CA GLU A 38 12.13 -52.71 4.45
C GLU A 38 10.74 -53.29 4.83
N PRO A 39 10.55 -54.61 4.61
CA PRO A 39 9.23 -55.20 4.40
C PRO A 39 8.67 -55.77 5.70
N ASN A 40 7.61 -55.16 6.23
CA ASN A 40 6.79 -55.83 7.24
C ASN A 40 5.58 -56.48 6.56
N SER A 41 5.60 -57.80 6.65
CA SER A 41 4.62 -58.77 6.16
C SER A 41 3.20 -58.48 6.63
N SER A 42 2.28 -58.24 5.68
CA SER A 42 1.05 -59.04 5.51
C SER A 42 0.14 -58.44 4.44
N ASN A 43 -0.03 -59.19 3.35
CA ASN A 43 -1.21 -59.30 2.49
C ASN A 43 -2.02 -58.03 2.21
N VAL A 44 -1.85 -57.44 1.02
CA VAL A 44 -2.86 -57.33 -0.05
C VAL A 44 -2.13 -56.89 -1.33
N GLN A 45 -2.61 -57.43 -2.44
CA GLN A 45 -1.96 -57.63 -3.72
C GLN A 45 -2.00 -56.38 -4.61
N GLU A 46 -0.88 -55.67 -4.78
CA GLU A 46 -0.68 -54.74 -5.91
C GLU A 46 0.74 -54.82 -6.48
N SER A 47 0.83 -54.62 -7.79
CA SER A 47 1.95 -54.93 -8.69
C SER A 47 3.30 -54.37 -8.24
N PHE A 48 4.21 -55.25 -7.82
CA PHE A 48 5.61 -54.96 -7.53
C PHE A 48 6.36 -54.50 -8.79
N GLY A 49 6.65 -53.21 -8.89
CA GLY A 49 7.65 -52.66 -9.80
C GLY A 49 9.07 -52.87 -9.25
N THR A 50 9.98 -53.33 -10.10
CA THR A 50 11.37 -53.76 -9.88
C THR A 50 12.36 -52.69 -9.37
N SER A 51 11.99 -51.79 -8.45
CA SER A 51 12.91 -50.75 -7.97
C SER A 51 12.68 -50.19 -6.56
N GLY A 52 12.05 -50.91 -5.62
CA GLY A 52 11.99 -50.47 -4.21
C GLY A 52 11.26 -49.14 -3.98
N PHE A 53 10.45 -48.70 -4.95
CA PHE A 53 9.61 -47.52 -4.89
C PHE A 53 8.14 -47.91 -5.02
N ARG A 54 7.32 -47.49 -4.04
CA ARG A 54 5.86 -47.58 -4.08
C ARG A 54 5.30 -46.36 -4.79
N ALA A 55 4.49 -46.58 -5.83
CA ALA A 55 3.70 -45.52 -6.44
C ALA A 55 2.46 -45.24 -5.58
N VAL A 56 2.30 -43.99 -5.15
CA VAL A 56 1.15 -43.52 -4.40
C VAL A 56 0.43 -42.48 -5.26
N SER A 57 -0.79 -42.80 -5.70
CA SER A 57 -1.63 -41.90 -6.49
C SER A 57 -2.84 -41.49 -5.68
N PHE A 58 -3.07 -40.19 -5.54
CA PHE A 58 -4.24 -39.63 -4.86
C PHE A 58 -4.75 -38.39 -5.59
N THR A 59 -6.00 -38.05 -5.35
CA THR A 59 -6.67 -36.92 -6.02
C THR A 59 -7.10 -35.90 -4.98
N LEU A 60 -6.66 -34.65 -5.17
CA LEU A 60 -6.99 -33.53 -4.29
C LEU A 60 -8.36 -32.95 -4.69
N HIS A 61 -9.31 -32.98 -3.76
CA HIS A 61 -10.70 -32.51 -3.96
C HIS A 61 -11.13 -31.43 -2.95
N THR A 62 -10.37 -31.26 -1.87
CA THR A 62 -10.76 -30.51 -0.67
C THR A 62 -10.39 -29.03 -0.78
N ARG A 63 -11.24 -28.17 -0.20
CA ARG A 63 -11.06 -26.71 -0.09
C ARG A 63 -10.32 -26.29 1.19
N ASP A 64 -10.11 -27.23 2.10
CA ASP A 64 -9.44 -26.99 3.38
C ASP A 64 -7.99 -27.50 3.31
N LEU A 65 -7.06 -26.63 3.69
CA LEU A 65 -5.63 -26.89 3.63
C LEU A 65 -5.21 -27.95 4.65
N LEU A 66 -5.81 -27.96 5.84
CA LEU A 66 -5.53 -28.94 6.88
C LEU A 66 -5.96 -30.34 6.41
N SER A 67 -7.20 -30.47 5.95
CA SER A 67 -7.72 -31.72 5.39
C SER A 67 -6.88 -32.22 4.21
N THR A 68 -6.48 -31.32 3.30
CA THR A 68 -5.64 -31.66 2.14
C THR A 68 -4.29 -32.24 2.57
N VAL A 69 -3.64 -31.65 3.57
CA VAL A 69 -2.34 -32.13 4.08
C VAL A 69 -2.48 -33.47 4.79
N LEU A 70 -3.55 -33.65 5.58
CA LEU A 70 -3.85 -34.93 6.24
C LEU A 70 -4.11 -36.05 5.22
N ASP A 71 -4.88 -35.79 4.17
CA ASP A 71 -5.15 -36.75 3.10
C ASP A 71 -3.86 -37.19 2.38
N ILE A 72 -2.94 -36.26 2.13
CA ILE A 72 -1.63 -36.56 1.52
C ILE A 72 -0.77 -37.43 2.44
N LEU A 73 -0.66 -37.06 3.72
CA LEU A 73 0.16 -37.79 4.68
C LEU A 73 -0.37 -39.20 4.91
N ASN A 74 -1.70 -39.36 5.02
CA ASN A 74 -2.37 -40.65 5.11
C ASN A 74 -2.15 -41.50 3.85
N SER A 75 -2.27 -40.88 2.66
CA SER A 75 -2.02 -41.57 1.39
C SER A 75 -0.57 -42.07 1.27
N CYS A 76 0.38 -41.33 1.84
CA CYS A 76 1.80 -41.68 1.90
C CYS A 76 2.16 -42.60 3.09
N SER A 77 1.18 -43.02 3.91
CA SER A 77 1.39 -43.84 5.11
C SER A 77 2.36 -43.21 6.12
N LEU A 78 2.33 -41.88 6.27
CA LEU A 78 3.15 -41.11 7.20
C LEU A 78 2.35 -40.72 8.45
N SER A 79 3.01 -40.60 9.61
CA SER A 79 2.35 -40.26 10.88
C SER A 79 1.71 -38.87 10.86
N THR A 80 0.47 -38.79 11.33
CA THR A 80 -0.33 -37.55 11.46
C THR A 80 -0.51 -37.08 12.91
N GLU A 81 0.12 -37.75 13.88
CA GLU A 81 -0.09 -37.52 15.33
C GLU A 81 0.21 -36.07 15.76
N HIS A 82 1.24 -35.45 15.18
CA HIS A 82 1.63 -34.07 15.47
C HIS A 82 0.67 -33.00 14.93
N ILE A 83 -0.14 -33.33 13.91
CA ILE A 83 -1.06 -32.36 13.28
C ILE A 83 -2.44 -32.41 13.95
N GLN A 84 -2.87 -33.58 14.41
CA GLN A 84 -4.14 -33.75 15.12
C GLN A 84 -4.14 -33.08 16.50
N SER A 85 -3.00 -33.02 17.19
CA SER A 85 -2.88 -32.34 18.49
C SER A 85 -3.04 -30.82 18.42
N LEU A 86 -2.83 -30.20 17.25
CA LEU A 86 -3.05 -28.77 17.01
C LEU A 86 -4.53 -28.42 16.84
N SER A 87 -5.35 -29.36 16.38
CA SER A 87 -6.78 -29.17 16.12
C SER A 87 -7.65 -29.16 17.38
N VAL A 88 -7.19 -29.75 18.48
CA VAL A 88 -8.01 -29.93 19.70
C VAL A 88 -7.91 -28.71 20.64
N ASN A 89 -6.91 -27.84 20.47
CA ASN A 89 -6.64 -26.71 21.37
C ASN A 89 -7.05 -25.33 20.82
N SER A 90 -7.79 -25.24 19.71
CA SER A 90 -8.22 -23.95 19.16
C SER A 90 -9.60 -23.52 19.68
N GLN A 91 -9.63 -22.71 20.73
CA GLN A 91 -10.75 -21.79 21.00
C GLN A 91 -10.84 -20.71 19.91
N PRO A 92 -12.02 -20.11 19.66
CA PRO A 92 -12.25 -19.24 18.51
C PRO A 92 -11.51 -17.91 18.68
N HIS A 93 -10.30 -17.83 18.14
CA HIS A 93 -9.58 -16.58 18.02
C HIS A 93 -10.08 -15.77 16.82
N LYS A 94 -10.29 -14.49 17.09
CA LYS A 94 -10.69 -13.42 16.17
C LYS A 94 -9.93 -13.50 14.84
N GLU A 95 -10.70 -13.25 13.78
CA GLU A 95 -10.30 -13.15 12.38
C GLU A 95 -8.91 -12.55 12.16
N ALA A 96 -7.95 -13.40 11.82
CA ALA A 96 -6.65 -12.96 11.30
C ALA A 96 -6.75 -12.79 9.78
N LYS A 97 -7.24 -11.64 9.33
CA LYS A 97 -6.88 -11.08 8.02
C LYS A 97 -5.58 -10.30 8.18
N SER A 98 -4.46 -10.84 7.71
CA SER A 98 -3.38 -10.07 7.08
C SER A 98 -2.27 -11.03 6.66
N THR A 99 -1.83 -10.88 5.43
CA THR A 99 -0.55 -11.38 4.92
C THR A 99 0.56 -11.18 5.96
N LEU A 100 1.27 -12.26 6.30
CA LEU A 100 2.45 -12.21 7.16
C LEU A 100 3.62 -11.52 6.43
N ASN A 101 3.54 -10.22 6.24
CA ASN A 101 4.73 -9.36 6.33
C ASN A 101 5.00 -9.16 7.83
N ARG A 102 5.43 -10.22 8.51
CA ARG A 102 6.13 -10.01 9.79
C ARG A 102 7.51 -9.46 9.42
N PRO A 103 7.91 -8.30 9.94
CA PRO A 103 9.32 -7.91 9.91
C PRO A 103 10.15 -9.09 10.44
N ILE A 104 11.27 -9.39 9.78
CA ILE A 104 12.22 -10.38 10.31
C ILE A 104 12.76 -9.77 11.60
N LYS A 105 12.22 -10.23 12.74
CA LYS A 105 12.70 -9.84 14.05
C LYS A 105 13.91 -10.71 14.35
N TRP A 106 15.10 -10.12 14.16
CA TRP A 106 16.35 -10.76 14.55
C TRP A 106 16.40 -10.88 16.07
N ASP A 107 16.95 -11.98 16.57
CA ASP A 107 17.21 -12.13 18.00
C ASP A 107 18.19 -11.04 18.46
N LYS A 108 18.06 -10.52 19.69
CA LYS A 108 18.93 -9.47 20.22
C LYS A 108 20.42 -9.81 20.14
N THR A 109 20.74 -11.10 20.16
CA THR A 109 22.10 -11.62 19.99
C THR A 109 22.69 -11.32 18.59
N TYR A 110 21.87 -11.17 17.56
CA TYR A 110 22.34 -10.78 16.22
C TYR A 110 22.91 -9.36 16.22
N TYR A 111 22.22 -8.41 16.84
CA TYR A 111 22.64 -7.01 16.94
C TYR A 111 23.91 -6.86 17.79
N SER A 112 23.99 -7.59 18.92
CA SER A 112 25.20 -7.59 19.74
C SER A 112 26.42 -8.23 19.06
N PHE A 113 26.22 -9.24 18.20
CA PHE A 113 27.29 -9.90 17.46
C PHE A 113 27.75 -9.12 16.23
N THR A 114 26.82 -8.48 15.51
CA THR A 114 27.12 -7.75 14.27
C THR A 114 27.53 -6.29 14.50
N GLY A 115 27.26 -5.75 15.70
CA GLY A 115 27.47 -4.34 16.01
C GLY A 115 26.43 -3.40 15.38
N PHE A 116 25.45 -3.93 14.64
CA PHE A 116 24.28 -3.15 14.21
C PHE A 116 23.39 -2.88 15.42
N ARG A 117 22.82 -1.66 15.50
CA ARG A 117 21.85 -1.32 16.53
C ARG A 117 20.49 -1.93 16.20
N ASP A 118 19.77 -2.39 17.21
CA ASP A 118 18.43 -2.93 17.06
C ASP A 118 17.45 -1.78 16.69
N PRO A 119 16.82 -1.81 15.50
CA PRO A 119 15.89 -0.76 15.07
C PRO A 119 14.70 -0.58 16.01
N GLU A 120 14.28 -1.64 16.71
CA GLU A 120 13.17 -1.57 17.66
C GLU A 120 13.63 -0.93 18.98
N GLU A 121 14.89 -1.14 19.39
CA GLU A 121 15.48 -0.41 20.52
C GLU A 121 15.76 1.06 20.18
N GLU A 122 16.10 1.40 18.92
CA GLU A 122 16.22 2.80 18.49
C GLU A 122 14.86 3.52 18.50
N LEU A 123 13.80 2.88 18.01
CA LEU A 123 12.44 3.42 18.05
C LEU A 123 11.94 3.58 19.50
N ASP A 124 12.19 2.57 20.33
CA ASP A 124 11.87 2.60 21.76
C ASP A 124 12.68 3.66 22.51
N GLN A 125 13.98 3.83 22.23
CA GLN A 125 14.82 4.86 22.86
C GLN A 125 14.39 6.26 22.41
N ALA A 126 14.10 6.46 21.12
CA ALA A 126 13.56 7.71 20.61
C ALA A 126 12.20 8.09 21.22
N GLN A 127 11.41 7.09 21.65
CA GLN A 127 10.16 7.31 22.40
C GLN A 127 10.35 7.43 23.92
N ARG A 128 11.37 6.78 24.50
CA ARG A 128 11.58 6.68 25.96
C ARG A 128 12.40 7.80 26.57
N VAL A 129 13.27 8.47 25.80
CA VAL A 129 13.99 9.62 26.35
C VAL A 129 13.09 10.83 26.25
N GLU A 130 12.54 11.25 27.39
CA GLU A 130 11.82 12.52 27.52
C GLU A 130 12.79 13.70 27.41
N THR A 131 13.48 13.84 26.26
CA THR A 131 14.29 15.01 25.97
C THR A 131 13.38 16.16 25.59
N THR A 132 13.60 17.33 26.21
CA THR A 132 13.05 18.59 25.71
C THR A 132 13.54 18.83 24.29
N LEU A 133 12.74 19.54 23.48
CA LEU A 133 13.09 19.82 22.08
C LEU A 133 14.46 20.51 21.96
N THR A 134 14.77 21.44 22.86
CA THR A 134 16.04 22.16 22.91
C THR A 134 17.22 21.23 23.17
N SER A 135 17.12 20.37 24.20
CA SER A 135 18.17 19.39 24.51
C SER A 135 18.41 18.42 23.34
N TRP A 136 17.34 17.99 22.67
CA TRP A 136 17.48 17.10 21.52
C TRP A 136 18.15 17.81 20.34
N LEU A 137 17.79 19.07 20.08
CA LEU A 137 18.43 19.87 19.03
C LEU A 137 19.92 20.11 19.32
N ASP A 138 20.28 20.44 20.56
CA ASP A 138 21.68 20.63 20.98
C ASP A 138 22.55 19.40 20.64
N ASP A 139 22.04 18.20 20.89
CA ASP A 139 22.78 16.95 20.65
C ASP A 139 22.85 16.57 19.16
N ASN A 140 21.89 17.01 18.34
CA ASN A 140 21.69 16.47 16.99
C ASN A 140 21.92 17.48 15.85
N GLU A 141 21.87 18.78 16.12
CA GLU A 141 22.01 19.84 15.11
C GLU A 141 23.31 19.69 14.33
N ALA A 142 24.46 19.59 15.01
CA ALA A 142 25.77 19.50 14.34
C ALA A 142 25.84 18.31 13.37
N SER A 143 25.27 17.16 13.76
CA SER A 143 25.20 15.96 12.93
C SER A 143 24.27 16.18 11.73
N ALA A 144 23.10 16.78 11.96
CA ALA A 144 22.12 17.10 10.92
C ALA A 144 22.69 18.07 9.88
N VAL A 145 23.38 19.14 10.31
CA VAL A 145 24.04 20.11 9.43
C VAL A 145 25.10 19.43 8.55
N VAL A 146 25.90 18.52 9.10
CA VAL A 146 26.90 17.78 8.32
C VAL A 146 26.22 16.88 7.28
N LYS A 147 25.16 16.16 7.66
CA LYS A 147 24.39 15.32 6.73
C LYS A 147 23.69 16.14 5.65
N LEU A 148 23.11 17.28 6.02
CA LEU A 148 22.44 18.21 5.11
C LEU A 148 23.42 18.74 4.07
N LYS A 149 24.58 19.27 4.50
CA LYS A 149 25.63 19.74 3.59
C LYS A 149 26.12 18.65 2.63
N LYS A 150 26.23 17.42 3.11
CA LYS A 150 26.59 16.26 2.27
C LYS A 150 25.49 15.89 1.27
N SER A 151 24.22 16.13 1.58
CA SER A 151 23.10 15.79 0.70
C SER A 151 22.79 16.88 -0.34
N LEU A 152 23.27 18.12 -0.16
CA LEU A 152 23.02 19.24 -1.09
C LEU A 152 23.31 18.89 -2.56
N PRO A 153 24.48 18.31 -2.94
CA PRO A 153 24.73 17.99 -4.35
C PRO A 153 23.76 16.94 -4.90
N LEU A 154 23.32 15.99 -4.07
CA LEU A 154 22.34 14.99 -4.48
C LEU A 154 20.93 15.59 -4.64
N ARG A 155 20.58 16.62 -3.86
CA ARG A 155 19.32 17.36 -4.00
C ARG A 155 19.30 18.16 -5.30
N GLU A 156 20.39 18.87 -5.58
CA GLU A 156 20.55 19.61 -6.85
C GLU A 156 20.45 18.66 -8.04
N GLU A 157 21.13 17.51 -7.97
CA GLU A 157 21.03 16.48 -9.00
C GLU A 157 19.62 15.91 -9.14
N LEU A 158 18.92 15.66 -8.03
CA LEU A 158 17.54 15.17 -8.04
C LEU A 158 16.61 16.15 -8.76
N GLU A 159 16.68 17.43 -8.40
CA GLU A 159 15.85 18.47 -9.02
C GLU A 159 16.21 18.67 -10.49
N ARG A 160 17.51 18.66 -10.84
CA ARG A 160 17.97 18.72 -12.23
C ARG A 160 17.42 17.56 -13.05
N LEU A 161 17.57 16.32 -12.58
CA LEU A 161 17.06 15.13 -13.26
C LEU A 161 15.54 15.15 -13.36
N LYS A 162 14.83 15.57 -12.29
CA LYS A 162 13.38 15.67 -12.28
C LYS A 162 12.93 16.67 -13.35
N PHE A 163 13.57 17.84 -13.42
CA PHE A 163 13.28 18.87 -14.41
C PHE A 163 13.56 18.40 -15.83
N GLU A 164 14.75 17.86 -16.10
CA GLU A 164 15.15 17.36 -17.42
C GLU A 164 14.19 16.28 -17.95
N LEU A 165 13.89 15.28 -17.12
CA LEU A 165 13.00 14.19 -17.52
C LEU A 165 11.57 14.67 -17.71
N SER A 166 11.08 15.54 -16.82
CA SER A 166 9.73 16.11 -16.95
C SER A 166 9.61 16.93 -18.23
N HIS A 167 10.62 17.74 -18.55
CA HIS A 167 10.63 18.53 -19.79
C HIS A 167 10.75 17.65 -21.04
N GLN A 168 11.69 16.70 -21.06
CA GLN A 168 11.94 15.81 -22.20
C GLN A 168 10.71 14.94 -22.54
N LEU A 169 10.03 14.43 -21.51
CA LEU A 169 8.86 13.57 -21.66
C LEU A 169 7.53 14.35 -21.65
N GLN A 170 7.58 15.67 -21.42
CA GLN A 170 6.41 16.54 -21.24
C GLN A 170 5.46 16.03 -20.15
N LEU A 171 6.03 15.60 -19.01
CA LEU A 171 5.27 15.11 -17.86
C LEU A 171 4.64 16.27 -17.09
N SER A 172 3.53 15.98 -16.43
CA SER A 172 2.90 16.91 -15.49
C SER A 172 3.67 16.96 -14.18
N ASP A 173 4.13 15.82 -13.67
CA ASP A 173 4.92 15.72 -12.45
C ASP A 173 5.61 14.34 -12.33
N ILE A 174 6.59 14.24 -11.44
CA ILE A 174 7.21 12.98 -11.02
C ILE A 174 7.14 12.89 -9.49
N ARG A 175 6.54 11.81 -8.99
CA ARG A 175 6.28 11.58 -7.56
C ARG A 175 6.82 10.24 -7.08
N TRP A 176 6.86 10.10 -5.75
CA TRP A 176 7.25 8.89 -5.05
C TRP A 176 6.19 8.57 -4.01
N GLN A 177 5.72 7.33 -3.99
CA GLN A 177 4.75 6.87 -2.99
C GLN A 177 5.42 6.70 -1.62
N ARG A 178 6.68 6.25 -1.59
CA ARG A 178 7.45 6.01 -0.37
C ARG A 178 8.48 7.10 -0.15
N SER A 179 8.68 7.46 1.12
CA SER A 179 9.71 8.38 1.58
C SER A 179 11.11 7.74 1.55
N TRP A 180 11.59 7.40 0.35
CA TRP A 180 12.98 6.99 0.17
C TRP A 180 13.91 8.19 0.31
N GLY A 181 15.14 7.94 0.77
CA GLY A 181 16.20 8.95 0.78
C GLY A 181 16.57 9.43 -0.63
N ILE A 182 17.18 10.60 -0.71
CA ILE A 182 17.42 11.34 -1.97
C ILE A 182 18.25 10.53 -2.95
N ALA A 183 19.29 9.83 -2.47
CA ALA A 183 20.14 8.97 -3.32
C ALA A 183 19.33 7.89 -4.07
N HIS A 184 18.33 7.30 -3.42
CA HIS A 184 17.49 6.28 -4.04
C HIS A 184 16.56 6.90 -5.09
N ARG A 185 16.01 8.09 -4.82
CA ARG A 185 15.21 8.84 -5.79
C ARG A 185 16.02 9.20 -7.04
N CYS A 186 17.26 9.67 -6.88
CA CYS A 186 18.17 9.91 -8.02
C CYS A 186 18.41 8.64 -8.83
N SER A 187 18.64 7.51 -8.16
CA SER A 187 18.86 6.21 -8.83
C SER A 187 17.65 5.77 -9.68
N GLN A 188 16.43 6.05 -9.22
CA GLN A 188 15.20 5.79 -9.96
C GLN A 188 15.07 6.72 -11.19
N LEU A 189 15.38 8.01 -11.03
CA LEU A 189 15.38 8.95 -12.16
C LEU A 189 16.43 8.60 -13.22
N HIS A 190 17.65 8.25 -12.82
CA HIS A 190 18.66 7.74 -13.76
C HIS A 190 18.19 6.49 -14.48
N SER A 191 17.49 5.59 -13.78
CA SER A 191 16.93 4.39 -14.39
C SER A 191 15.86 4.72 -15.42
N LEU A 192 14.99 5.69 -15.15
CA LEU A 192 14.04 6.21 -16.12
C LEU A 192 14.75 6.91 -17.29
N GLY A 193 15.74 7.76 -17.03
CA GLY A 193 16.52 8.44 -18.06
C GLY A 193 17.23 7.48 -19.02
N ARG A 194 17.80 6.39 -18.50
CA ARG A 194 18.36 5.32 -19.34
C ARG A 194 17.32 4.69 -20.27
N LEU A 195 16.10 4.48 -19.79
CA LEU A 195 15.01 3.97 -20.62
C LEU A 195 14.62 4.94 -21.72
N VAL A 196 14.53 6.24 -21.39
CA VAL A 196 14.24 7.30 -22.36
C VAL A 196 15.27 7.35 -23.49
N GLN A 197 16.55 7.21 -23.15
CA GLN A 197 17.63 7.20 -24.13
C GLN A 197 17.59 5.95 -25.03
N GLN A 198 17.28 4.78 -24.47
CA GLN A 198 17.27 3.52 -25.21
C GLN A 198 16.04 3.34 -26.11
N ARG A 199 14.86 3.81 -25.66
CA ARG A 199 13.58 3.56 -26.35
C ARG A 199 12.64 4.78 -26.32
N PRO A 200 13.03 5.95 -26.86
CA PRO A 200 12.22 7.17 -26.80
C PRO A 200 10.83 7.02 -27.44
N GLU A 201 10.72 6.17 -28.46
CA GLU A 201 9.48 5.89 -29.20
C GLU A 201 8.33 5.40 -28.32
N VAL A 202 8.64 4.59 -27.31
CA VAL A 202 7.62 3.96 -26.46
C VAL A 202 7.03 4.96 -25.47
N LEU A 203 7.79 6.01 -25.10
CA LEU A 203 7.36 7.02 -24.13
C LEU A 203 6.58 8.16 -24.78
N LYS A 204 6.32 8.14 -26.09
CA LYS A 204 5.52 9.19 -26.78
C LYS A 204 4.14 9.38 -26.16
N ASN A 205 3.58 8.32 -25.58
CA ASN A 205 2.24 8.33 -25.00
C ASN A 205 2.19 8.90 -23.58
N VAL A 206 3.32 9.06 -22.88
CA VAL A 206 3.35 9.47 -21.45
C VAL A 206 3.07 10.97 -21.24
N LYS A 207 3.00 11.75 -22.32
CA LYS A 207 2.87 13.21 -22.29
C LYS A 207 1.65 13.65 -21.48
N GLY A 208 1.82 14.69 -20.67
CA GLY A 208 0.80 15.26 -19.79
C GLY A 208 0.40 14.37 -18.62
N ARG A 209 1.16 13.31 -18.33
CA ARG A 209 0.88 12.41 -17.20
C ARG A 209 1.85 12.63 -16.05
N THR A 210 1.41 12.23 -14.86
CA THR A 210 2.25 12.11 -13.68
C THR A 210 2.82 10.70 -13.63
N VAL A 211 4.13 10.60 -13.43
CA VAL A 211 4.80 9.32 -13.18
C VAL A 211 5.04 9.18 -11.68
N VAL A 212 4.68 8.03 -11.11
CA VAL A 212 4.85 7.75 -9.68
C VAL A 212 5.67 6.49 -9.50
N PHE A 213 6.75 6.57 -8.73
CA PHE A 213 7.50 5.40 -8.31
C PHE A 213 6.83 4.73 -7.10
N THR A 214 6.47 3.46 -7.25
CA THR A 214 5.61 2.70 -6.33
C THR A 214 6.11 1.26 -6.17
N ASP A 215 5.41 0.44 -5.39
CA ASP A 215 5.74 -0.98 -5.26
C ASP A 215 5.17 -1.85 -6.40
N ARG A 216 4.27 -1.30 -7.23
CA ARG A 216 3.57 -2.04 -8.30
C ARG A 216 3.56 -1.22 -9.59
N SER A 217 3.91 -1.83 -10.71
CA SER A 217 3.78 -1.19 -12.02
C SER A 217 2.34 -1.24 -12.55
N GLY A 218 1.92 -0.20 -13.27
CA GLY A 218 0.58 -0.12 -13.88
C GLY A 218 0.12 1.32 -14.07
N MET A 219 -1.20 1.54 -14.03
CA MET A 219 -1.80 2.87 -13.93
C MET A 219 -2.68 2.92 -12.69
N SER A 220 -2.52 3.97 -11.87
CA SER A 220 -3.35 4.17 -10.69
C SER A 220 -4.79 4.55 -11.07
N ALA A 221 -5.73 4.40 -10.14
CA ALA A 221 -7.10 4.88 -10.31
C ALA A 221 -7.17 6.39 -10.60
N ALA A 222 -6.23 7.19 -10.08
CA ALA A 222 -6.07 8.61 -10.41
C ALA A 222 -5.50 8.87 -11.83
N GLY A 223 -5.19 7.82 -12.58
CA GLY A 223 -4.62 7.90 -13.92
C GLY A 223 -3.14 8.30 -13.96
N HIS A 224 -2.40 8.03 -12.89
CA HIS A 224 -0.95 8.23 -12.82
C HIS A 224 -0.22 6.97 -13.28
N VAL A 225 0.89 7.12 -14.00
CA VAL A 225 1.69 5.98 -14.48
C VAL A 225 2.56 5.50 -13.32
N MET A 226 2.27 4.29 -12.84
CA MET A 226 2.98 3.68 -11.72
C MET A 226 4.15 2.85 -12.23
N LEU A 227 5.35 3.14 -11.73
CA LEU A 227 6.57 2.39 -12.02
C LEU A 227 7.04 1.67 -10.76
N GLY A 228 6.97 0.34 -10.79
CA GLY A 228 7.43 -0.52 -9.72
C GLY A 228 8.94 -0.37 -9.50
N THR A 229 9.34 -0.04 -8.27
CA THR A 229 10.75 0.21 -7.92
C THR A 229 11.64 -1.02 -8.01
N MET A 230 11.06 -2.22 -7.95
CA MET A 230 11.74 -3.51 -8.08
C MET A 230 11.70 -4.06 -9.51
N ASP A 231 10.99 -3.40 -10.42
CA ASP A 231 10.79 -3.89 -11.78
C ASP A 231 11.96 -3.54 -12.70
N VAL A 232 12.22 -4.41 -13.67
CA VAL A 232 13.22 -4.18 -14.72
C VAL A 232 12.68 -3.27 -15.82
N HIS A 233 13.58 -2.58 -16.54
CA HIS A 233 13.22 -1.66 -17.63
C HIS A 233 12.29 -2.25 -18.69
N HIS A 234 12.42 -3.55 -18.99
CA HIS A 234 11.53 -4.24 -19.93
C HIS A 234 10.08 -4.27 -19.44
N HIS A 235 9.84 -4.38 -18.14
CA HIS A 235 8.50 -4.32 -17.58
C HIS A 235 7.90 -2.91 -17.71
N TRP A 236 8.66 -1.87 -17.36
CA TRP A 236 8.23 -0.49 -17.55
C TRP A 236 7.91 -0.18 -19.02
N THR A 237 8.73 -0.70 -19.95
CA THR A 237 8.48 -0.56 -21.39
C THR A 237 7.09 -1.09 -21.77
N LYS A 238 6.70 -2.27 -21.27
CA LYS A 238 5.37 -2.85 -21.52
C LYS A 238 4.25 -1.99 -20.97
N ILE A 239 4.44 -1.30 -19.85
CA ILE A 239 3.46 -0.35 -19.31
C ILE A 239 3.28 0.81 -20.28
N PHE A 240 4.39 1.42 -20.73
CA PHE A 240 4.34 2.53 -21.68
C PHE A 240 3.69 2.14 -23.03
N GLU A 241 3.95 0.93 -23.54
CA GLU A 241 3.28 0.39 -24.74
C GLU A 241 1.76 0.23 -24.55
N ARG A 242 1.31 -0.07 -23.33
CA ARG A 242 -0.10 -0.28 -23.00
C ARG A 242 -0.87 1.00 -22.68
N LEU A 243 -0.21 2.15 -22.53
CA LEU A 243 -0.84 3.44 -22.19
C LEU A 243 -2.06 3.81 -23.04
N PRO A 244 -2.08 3.60 -24.38
CA PRO A 244 -3.27 3.90 -25.17
C PRO A 244 -4.52 3.12 -24.73
N ASN A 245 -4.36 1.89 -24.24
CA ASN A 245 -5.48 1.10 -23.72
C ASN A 245 -5.95 1.63 -22.37
N TYR A 246 -5.01 2.04 -21.52
CA TYR A 246 -5.32 2.69 -20.24
C TYR A 246 -6.11 3.99 -20.44
N TYR A 247 -5.79 4.79 -21.46
CA TYR A 247 -6.52 6.02 -21.74
C TYR A 247 -7.97 5.76 -22.17
N LYS A 248 -8.19 4.76 -23.02
CA LYS A 248 -9.55 4.33 -23.38
C LYS A 248 -10.34 3.84 -22.16
N LEU A 249 -9.68 3.15 -21.23
CA LEU A 249 -10.31 2.71 -19.99
C LEU A 249 -10.62 3.89 -19.06
N GLN A 250 -9.72 4.86 -18.96
CA GLN A 250 -9.92 6.08 -18.17
C GLN A 250 -11.10 6.91 -18.69
N GLU A 251 -11.27 7.05 -20.01
CA GLU A 251 -12.44 7.71 -20.59
C GLU A 251 -13.76 7.01 -20.19
N ARG A 252 -13.77 5.67 -20.22
CA ARG A 252 -14.92 4.86 -19.79
C ARG A 252 -15.17 4.98 -18.29
N LEU A 253 -14.12 5.09 -17.49
CA LEU A 253 -14.19 5.27 -16.04
C LEU A 253 -14.90 6.59 -15.70
N LEU A 254 -14.47 7.71 -16.30
CA LEU A 254 -15.08 9.03 -16.06
C LEU A 254 -16.58 9.03 -16.38
N PHE A 255 -16.97 8.37 -17.48
CA PHE A 255 -18.37 8.22 -17.84
C PHE A 255 -19.16 7.36 -16.84
N LEU A 256 -18.52 6.34 -16.27
CA LEU A 256 -19.13 5.48 -15.27
C LEU A 256 -19.33 6.21 -13.93
N GLU A 257 -18.34 7.00 -13.50
CA GLU A 257 -18.45 7.87 -12.32
C GLU A 257 -19.59 8.89 -12.47
N ASP A 258 -19.69 9.55 -13.63
CA ASP A 258 -20.78 10.50 -13.93
C ASP A 258 -22.15 9.82 -13.91
N ARG A 259 -22.27 8.62 -14.48
CA ARG A 259 -23.51 7.83 -14.42
C ARG A 259 -23.91 7.46 -13.00
N ILE A 260 -22.96 7.03 -12.17
CA ILE A 260 -23.23 6.73 -10.75
C ILE A 260 -23.64 8.01 -10.02
N SER A 261 -22.93 9.12 -10.25
CA SER A 261 -23.25 10.43 -9.68
C SER A 261 -24.68 10.85 -9.99
N GLN A 262 -25.10 10.74 -11.26
CA GLN A 262 -26.47 11.06 -11.69
C GLN A 262 -27.52 10.20 -10.98
N LEU A 263 -27.29 8.90 -10.83
CA LEU A 263 -28.19 8.00 -10.11
C LEU A 263 -28.27 8.33 -8.61
N LEU A 264 -27.20 8.85 -8.02
CA LEU A 264 -27.12 9.21 -6.60
C LEU A 264 -27.39 10.69 -6.33
N GLY A 265 -28.16 11.36 -7.19
CA GLY A 265 -28.59 12.75 -6.95
C GLY A 265 -27.46 13.77 -7.04
N GLY A 266 -26.39 13.47 -7.78
CA GLY A 266 -25.25 14.36 -8.03
C GLY A 266 -24.12 14.28 -7.01
N ILE A 267 -24.05 13.23 -6.19
CA ILE A 267 -22.88 12.98 -5.33
C ILE A 267 -21.68 12.67 -6.21
N GLN A 268 -20.55 13.35 -5.96
CA GLN A 268 -19.33 13.07 -6.67
C GLN A 268 -18.68 11.78 -6.16
N VAL A 269 -18.53 10.80 -7.04
CA VAL A 269 -17.69 9.64 -6.78
C VAL A 269 -16.24 10.07 -6.99
N ILE A 270 -15.42 9.92 -5.95
CA ILE A 270 -14.02 10.30 -5.96
C ILE A 270 -13.14 9.12 -5.60
N TYR A 271 -11.87 9.22 -5.97
CA TYR A 271 -10.79 8.38 -5.50
C TYR A 271 -9.84 9.23 -4.64
N ILE A 272 -9.44 8.70 -3.48
CA ILE A 272 -8.50 9.35 -2.56
C ILE A 272 -7.24 8.50 -2.52
N GLU A 273 -6.15 9.04 -3.08
CA GLU A 273 -4.89 8.31 -3.26
C GLU A 273 -4.30 7.86 -1.92
N GLU A 274 -4.40 8.68 -0.87
CA GLU A 274 -3.83 8.40 0.44
C GLU A 274 -4.50 7.18 1.12
N LEU A 275 -5.77 6.93 0.83
CA LEU A 275 -6.53 5.81 1.40
C LEU A 275 -6.33 4.51 0.61
N GLN A 276 -6.10 4.60 -0.70
CA GLN A 276 -6.05 3.45 -1.60
C GLN A 276 -4.89 3.53 -2.60
N PRO A 277 -3.64 3.85 -2.19
CA PRO A 277 -2.59 4.37 -3.08
C PRO A 277 -2.08 3.39 -4.14
N LEU A 278 -2.36 2.10 -3.95
CA LEU A 278 -1.97 1.07 -4.88
C LEU A 278 -3.06 0.73 -5.89
N LEU A 279 -4.31 1.14 -5.68
CA LEU A 279 -5.45 0.71 -6.50
C LEU A 279 -5.25 1.05 -7.97
N THR A 280 -5.31 0.02 -8.83
CA THR A 280 -5.15 0.20 -10.27
C THR A 280 -6.42 0.70 -10.93
N LEU A 281 -6.27 1.29 -12.11
CA LEU A 281 -7.38 1.76 -12.93
C LEU A 281 -8.38 0.63 -13.24
N GLU A 282 -7.88 -0.57 -13.56
CA GLU A 282 -8.71 -1.74 -13.85
C GLU A 282 -9.50 -2.20 -12.62
N GLU A 283 -8.83 -2.36 -11.48
CA GLU A 283 -9.48 -2.74 -10.22
C GLU A 283 -10.57 -1.74 -9.82
N TYR A 284 -10.29 -0.44 -9.99
CA TYR A 284 -11.26 0.61 -9.69
C TYR A 284 -12.45 0.62 -10.66
N TYR A 285 -12.19 0.44 -11.95
CA TYR A 285 -13.25 0.33 -12.95
C TYR A 285 -14.18 -0.85 -12.67
N ASP A 286 -13.64 -2.03 -12.36
CA ASP A 286 -14.42 -3.23 -12.06
C ASP A 286 -15.28 -3.03 -10.79
N THR A 287 -14.71 -2.37 -9.78
CA THR A 287 -15.38 -1.99 -8.54
C THR A 287 -16.57 -1.07 -8.82
N LEU A 288 -16.36 0.01 -9.58
CA LEU A 288 -17.42 0.94 -9.96
C LEU A 288 -18.49 0.27 -10.84
N ASN A 289 -18.09 -0.58 -11.78
CA ASN A 289 -19.01 -1.23 -12.70
C ASN A 289 -19.93 -2.21 -11.98
N SER A 290 -19.37 -2.99 -11.05
CA SER A 290 -20.15 -3.87 -10.16
C SER A 290 -21.16 -3.07 -9.34
N PHE A 291 -20.72 -1.95 -8.75
CA PHE A 291 -21.59 -1.07 -7.97
C PHE A 291 -22.69 -0.41 -8.81
N TYR A 292 -22.35 0.09 -10.00
CA TYR A 292 -23.29 0.69 -10.95
C TYR A 292 -24.42 -0.27 -11.35
N ASN A 293 -24.09 -1.52 -11.68
CA ASN A 293 -25.10 -2.51 -12.06
C ASN A 293 -26.09 -2.78 -10.92
N LYS A 294 -25.60 -2.86 -9.67
CA LYS A 294 -26.48 -3.00 -8.50
C LYS A 294 -27.40 -1.79 -8.31
N LEU A 295 -26.88 -0.58 -8.53
CA LEU A 295 -27.68 0.64 -8.43
C LEU A 295 -28.77 0.69 -9.51
N LEU A 296 -28.45 0.31 -10.74
CA LEU A 296 -29.43 0.23 -11.84
C LEU A 296 -30.60 -0.69 -11.52
N ASP A 297 -30.32 -1.86 -10.96
CA ASP A 297 -31.35 -2.84 -10.59
C ASP A 297 -32.28 -2.31 -9.49
N SER A 298 -31.74 -1.53 -8.56
CA SER A 298 -32.46 -1.02 -7.39
C SER A 298 -33.31 0.23 -7.63
N ARG A 299 -33.06 0.99 -8.71
CA ARG A 299 -33.78 2.23 -9.07
C ARG A 299 -33.96 3.22 -7.90
N LEU A 300 -32.85 3.60 -7.25
CA LEU A 300 -32.90 4.56 -6.15
C LEU A 300 -33.48 5.91 -6.58
N PRO A 301 -34.58 6.40 -5.97
CA PRO A 301 -35.18 7.67 -6.35
C PRO A 301 -34.54 8.81 -5.55
N PHE A 302 -33.40 9.29 -6.04
CA PHE A 302 -32.86 10.58 -5.65
C PHE A 302 -33.40 11.68 -6.57
N HIS A 303 -33.69 12.86 -6.02
CA HIS A 303 -33.97 14.01 -6.87
C HIS A 303 -32.68 14.39 -7.60
N PRO A 304 -32.73 14.70 -8.91
CA PRO A 304 -31.55 15.15 -9.63
C PRO A 304 -30.90 16.33 -8.89
N GLN A 305 -29.61 16.21 -8.58
CA GLN A 305 -28.79 17.26 -7.93
C GLN A 305 -29.08 17.55 -6.44
N SER A 306 -29.95 16.81 -5.74
CA SER A 306 -30.22 17.08 -4.30
C SER A 306 -29.00 16.92 -3.39
N LEU A 307 -27.97 16.20 -3.87
CA LEU A 307 -26.79 15.84 -3.12
C LEU A 307 -25.50 16.41 -3.76
N ARG A 308 -25.64 17.39 -4.64
CA ARG A 308 -24.50 18.11 -5.23
C ARG A 308 -23.64 18.74 -4.14
N GLY A 309 -22.32 18.69 -4.34
CA GLY A 309 -21.32 19.19 -3.39
C GLY A 309 -20.91 18.19 -2.31
N LEU A 310 -21.55 17.01 -2.26
CA LEU A 310 -21.11 15.89 -1.43
C LEU A 310 -20.19 14.96 -2.21
N GLN A 311 -19.33 14.25 -1.49
CA GLN A 311 -18.33 13.34 -2.05
C GLN A 311 -18.50 11.94 -1.48
N MET A 312 -18.19 10.91 -2.27
CA MET A 312 -18.14 9.53 -1.80
C MET A 312 -16.95 8.76 -2.38
N ILE A 313 -16.45 7.80 -1.62
CA ILE A 313 -15.50 6.79 -2.06
C ILE A 313 -16.16 5.41 -1.99
N LEU A 314 -15.74 4.52 -2.88
CA LEU A 314 -16.09 3.10 -2.79
C LEU A 314 -14.99 2.32 -2.08
N GLU A 315 -15.39 1.45 -1.17
CA GLU A 315 -14.47 0.59 -0.43
C GLU A 315 -14.94 -0.86 -0.50
N SER A 316 -14.02 -1.78 -0.74
CA SER A 316 -14.33 -3.22 -0.86
C SER A 316 -14.23 -3.97 0.47
N ASP A 317 -13.57 -3.40 1.48
CA ASP A 317 -13.20 -4.10 2.71
C ASP A 317 -14.23 -3.98 3.85
N ARG A 318 -15.21 -3.09 3.70
CA ARG A 318 -16.26 -2.83 4.70
C ARG A 318 -17.59 -3.43 4.28
N TYR A 319 -18.49 -3.57 5.25
CA TYR A 319 -19.87 -4.01 5.03
C TYR A 319 -20.91 -2.92 5.29
N THR A 320 -20.57 -1.93 6.13
CA THR A 320 -21.47 -0.85 6.52
C THR A 320 -21.00 0.51 5.97
N PRO A 321 -21.93 1.34 5.45
CA PRO A 321 -21.58 2.68 5.03
C PRO A 321 -21.21 3.55 6.24
N SER A 322 -20.24 4.45 6.07
CA SER A 322 -19.79 5.38 7.10
C SER A 322 -19.54 6.77 6.54
N LEU A 323 -19.57 7.78 7.41
CA LEU A 323 -19.22 9.16 7.07
C LEU A 323 -17.84 9.44 7.66
N HIS A 324 -16.88 9.83 6.82
CA HIS A 324 -15.57 10.23 7.28
C HIS A 324 -15.63 11.60 7.96
N GLU A 325 -14.72 11.86 8.91
CA GLU A 325 -14.53 13.18 9.54
C GLU A 325 -14.23 14.31 8.53
N PHE A 326 -13.80 13.94 7.33
CA PHE A 326 -13.49 14.85 6.22
C PHE A 326 -14.68 15.08 5.27
N GLY A 327 -15.85 14.56 5.63
CA GLY A 327 -17.12 14.85 4.97
C GLY A 327 -17.39 14.07 3.69
N HIS A 328 -16.54 13.10 3.33
CA HIS A 328 -16.86 12.13 2.28
C HIS A 328 -17.53 10.89 2.86
N PHE A 329 -18.46 10.31 2.10
CA PHE A 329 -19.06 9.02 2.43
C PHE A 329 -18.15 7.87 2.02
N THR A 330 -17.97 6.89 2.89
CA THR A 330 -17.28 5.64 2.58
C THR A 330 -18.33 4.56 2.38
N ILE A 331 -18.53 4.15 1.13
CA ILE A 331 -19.61 3.25 0.76
C ILE A 331 -19.06 1.87 0.36
N PRO A 332 -19.45 0.82 1.08
CA PRO A 332 -19.17 -0.56 0.68
C PRO A 332 -19.73 -0.91 -0.69
N THR A 333 -18.95 -1.61 -1.51
CA THR A 333 -19.41 -2.15 -2.80
C THR A 333 -20.57 -3.15 -2.67
N VAL A 334 -20.71 -3.77 -1.49
CA VAL A 334 -21.75 -4.73 -1.14
C VAL A 334 -22.94 -4.11 -0.40
N CYS A 335 -22.94 -2.78 -0.20
CA CYS A 335 -24.00 -2.10 0.53
C CYS A 335 -25.37 -2.28 -0.15
N ASP A 336 -26.39 -2.59 0.63
CA ASP A 336 -27.78 -2.62 0.16
C ASP A 336 -28.23 -1.20 -0.26
N PRO A 337 -28.82 -1.03 -1.45
CA PRO A 337 -29.31 0.24 -1.95
C PRO A 337 -30.30 0.96 -1.00
N ALA A 338 -31.18 0.24 -0.31
CA ALA A 338 -32.13 0.87 0.61
C ALA A 338 -31.42 1.49 1.82
N THR A 339 -30.50 0.74 2.43
CA THR A 339 -29.63 1.17 3.53
C THR A 339 -28.76 2.36 3.12
N LEU A 340 -28.17 2.29 1.92
CA LEU A 340 -27.38 3.37 1.33
C LEU A 340 -28.18 4.67 1.26
N ARG A 341 -29.42 4.59 0.74
CA ARG A 341 -30.29 5.76 0.59
C ARG A 341 -30.59 6.43 1.92
N TRP A 342 -31.04 5.65 2.91
CA TRP A 342 -31.35 6.18 4.24
C TRP A 342 -30.13 6.81 4.90
N PHE A 343 -28.98 6.15 4.80
CA PHE A 343 -27.73 6.63 5.37
C PHE A 343 -27.31 7.98 4.77
N ILE A 344 -27.29 8.09 3.43
CA ILE A 344 -26.92 9.33 2.74
C ILE A 344 -27.84 10.49 3.14
N ILE A 345 -29.16 10.27 3.14
CA ILE A 345 -30.12 11.33 3.49
C ILE A 345 -29.93 11.77 4.95
N ALA A 346 -29.79 10.82 5.88
CA ALA A 346 -29.63 11.13 7.30
C ALA A 346 -28.32 11.88 7.61
N LYS A 347 -27.26 11.62 6.85
CA LYS A 347 -25.91 12.15 7.10
C LYS A 347 -25.48 13.27 6.15
N ALA A 348 -26.31 13.66 5.19
CA ALA A 348 -25.98 14.68 4.18
C ALA A 348 -25.61 16.03 4.78
N GLN A 349 -26.32 16.50 5.80
CA GLN A 349 -26.04 17.80 6.41
C GLN A 349 -24.70 17.79 7.17
N GLU A 350 -24.48 16.76 7.98
CA GLU A 350 -23.21 16.54 8.70
C GLU A 350 -22.03 16.44 7.72
N ALA A 351 -22.21 15.76 6.58
CA ALA A 351 -21.19 15.67 5.54
C ALA A 351 -20.80 17.03 4.95
N ARG A 352 -21.78 17.93 4.69
CA ARG A 352 -21.50 19.29 4.20
C ARG A 352 -20.73 20.12 5.21
N GLU A 353 -21.12 20.05 6.48
CA GLU A 353 -20.45 20.76 7.57
C GLU A 353 -19.01 20.27 7.75
N ASN A 354 -18.79 18.96 7.65
CA ASN A 354 -17.46 18.35 7.71
C ASN A 354 -16.57 18.76 6.52
N LEU A 355 -17.12 18.81 5.30
CA LEU A 355 -16.39 19.28 4.12
C LEU A 355 -15.94 20.74 4.28
N LYS A 356 -16.84 21.62 4.73
CA LYS A 356 -16.52 23.03 4.98
C LYS A 356 -15.43 23.18 6.05
N ARG A 357 -15.55 22.45 7.16
CA ARG A 357 -14.54 22.47 8.24
C ARG A 357 -13.18 21.98 7.75
N ARG A 358 -13.14 20.97 6.88
CA ARG A 358 -11.89 20.48 6.27
C ARG A 358 -11.23 21.56 5.43
N GLU A 359 -11.98 22.26 4.59
CA GLU A 359 -11.45 23.35 3.75
C GLU A 359 -10.87 24.48 4.59
N GLU A 360 -11.58 24.90 5.64
CA GLU A 360 -11.09 25.89 6.61
C GLU A 360 -9.79 25.42 7.29
N MET A 361 -9.75 24.16 7.73
CA MET A 361 -8.57 23.58 8.38
C MET A 361 -7.36 23.51 7.44
N MET A 362 -7.54 23.15 6.17
CA MET A 362 -6.44 23.11 5.19
C MET A 362 -5.86 24.50 4.92
N LEU A 363 -6.69 25.54 4.89
CA LEU A 363 -6.24 26.92 4.73
C LEU A 363 -5.43 27.37 5.94
N THR A 364 -5.95 27.14 7.16
CA THR A 364 -5.25 27.49 8.41
C THR A 364 -3.95 26.72 8.57
N GLU A 365 -3.92 25.43 8.23
CA GLU A 365 -2.70 24.61 8.27
C GLU A 365 -1.63 25.22 7.35
N LYS A 366 -1.98 25.53 6.10
CA LYS A 366 -1.02 26.10 5.14
C LYS A 366 -0.48 27.45 5.60
N GLU A 367 -1.35 28.34 6.05
CA GLU A 367 -0.95 29.67 6.55
C GLU A 367 0.03 29.57 7.73
N LEU A 368 -0.27 28.69 8.69
CA LEU A 368 0.59 28.48 9.85
C LEU A 368 1.91 27.79 9.48
N MET A 369 1.90 26.88 8.51
CA MET A 369 3.12 26.27 7.99
C MET A 369 4.03 27.33 7.36
N ASP A 370 3.49 28.16 6.47
CA ASP A 370 4.25 29.22 5.79
C ASP A 370 4.82 30.22 6.83
N THR A 371 3.98 30.66 7.78
CA THR A 371 4.40 31.57 8.86
C THR A 371 5.49 30.97 9.76
N SER A 372 5.37 29.68 10.10
CA SER A 372 6.35 28.98 10.93
C SER A 372 7.68 28.80 10.20
N ALA A 373 7.63 28.48 8.90
CA ALA A 373 8.83 28.36 8.07
C ALA A 373 9.58 29.69 7.98
N GLU A 374 8.86 30.79 7.77
CA GLU A 374 9.44 32.14 7.73
C GLU A 374 10.03 32.56 9.08
N LYS A 375 9.28 32.42 10.18
CA LYS A 375 9.74 32.82 11.52
C LYS A 375 11.02 32.08 11.93
N LEU A 376 11.07 30.77 11.68
CA LEU A 376 12.21 29.93 12.03
C LEU A 376 13.32 29.95 10.97
N SER A 377 13.13 30.68 9.86
CA SER A 377 14.06 30.72 8.73
C SER A 377 14.41 29.31 8.22
N LEU A 378 13.40 28.45 8.10
CA LEU A 378 13.53 27.09 7.58
C LEU A 378 13.65 27.13 6.05
N ASP A 379 14.52 26.29 5.50
CA ASP A 379 14.57 26.08 4.04
C ASP A 379 13.37 25.24 3.58
N ARG A 380 12.86 24.37 4.44
CA ARG A 380 11.65 23.56 4.16
C ARG A 380 10.96 23.12 5.44
N LEU A 381 9.63 23.27 5.47
CA LEU A 381 8.75 22.68 6.48
C LEU A 381 7.73 21.77 5.81
N TYR A 382 7.60 20.53 6.29
CA TYR A 382 6.59 19.59 5.83
C TYR A 382 6.19 18.61 6.93
N LYS A 383 5.14 17.84 6.69
CA LYS A 383 4.66 16.80 7.62
C LYS A 383 4.67 15.43 6.98
N GLU A 384 4.82 14.39 7.80
CA GLU A 384 4.55 13.03 7.37
C GLU A 384 3.04 12.80 7.16
N PRO A 385 2.64 11.90 6.23
CA PRO A 385 1.23 11.59 5.98
C PRO A 385 0.45 11.11 7.21
N SER A 386 1.15 10.55 8.21
CA SER A 386 0.55 10.09 9.48
C SER A 386 0.20 11.22 10.44
N VAL A 387 0.62 12.46 10.18
CA VAL A 387 0.30 13.62 11.03
C VAL A 387 -0.94 14.33 10.48
N SER A 388 -1.99 14.41 11.30
CA SER A 388 -3.24 15.04 10.92
C SER A 388 -3.09 16.57 10.78
N SER A 389 -3.98 17.21 10.03
CA SER A 389 -3.97 18.68 9.90
C SER A 389 -4.16 19.38 11.24
N ALA A 390 -4.98 18.83 12.14
CA ALA A 390 -5.15 19.36 13.49
C ALA A 390 -3.85 19.28 14.31
N GLN A 391 -3.12 18.15 14.23
CA GLN A 391 -1.82 17.98 14.89
C GLN A 391 -0.79 18.95 14.31
N MET A 392 -0.77 19.13 12.99
CA MET A 392 0.15 20.06 12.33
C MET A 392 -0.12 21.51 12.73
N ILE A 393 -1.39 21.92 12.80
CA ILE A 393 -1.80 23.26 13.25
C ILE A 393 -1.35 23.52 14.68
N ASP A 394 -1.59 22.57 15.59
CA ASP A 394 -1.19 22.69 17.00
C ASP A 394 0.34 22.78 17.13
N CYS A 395 1.07 21.91 16.41
CA CYS A 395 2.51 21.96 16.30
C CYS A 395 3.00 23.33 15.79
N CYS A 396 2.48 23.84 14.68
CA CYS A 396 2.91 25.13 14.14
C CYS A 396 2.68 26.28 15.12
N LYS A 397 1.54 26.31 15.82
CA LYS A 397 1.28 27.31 16.87
C LYS A 397 2.34 27.28 17.97
N ARG A 398 2.69 26.09 18.44
CA ARG A 398 3.74 25.91 19.46
C ARG A 398 5.12 26.31 18.93
N LEU A 399 5.47 25.96 17.69
CA LEU A 399 6.71 26.40 17.04
C LEU A 399 6.79 27.93 16.95
N LEU A 400 5.66 28.59 16.72
CA LEU A 400 5.57 30.05 16.68
C LEU A 400 5.69 30.71 18.06
N GLU A 401 5.63 29.98 19.17
CA GLU A 401 5.87 30.53 20.51
C GLU A 401 7.35 30.41 20.91
N GLU A 402 8.02 29.38 20.42
CA GLU A 402 9.42 29.10 20.74
C GLU A 402 10.42 29.95 19.92
N SER A 403 11.64 30.06 20.44
CA SER A 403 12.78 30.65 19.74
C SER A 403 13.85 29.57 19.54
N LEU A 404 13.92 29.01 18.33
CA LEU A 404 14.78 27.86 18.01
C LEU A 404 15.81 28.26 16.93
N PRO A 405 16.91 28.94 17.30
CA PRO A 405 17.92 29.40 16.33
C PRO A 405 18.61 28.23 15.60
N TYR A 406 18.69 27.05 16.23
CA TYR A 406 19.25 25.82 15.69
C TYR A 406 18.59 25.33 14.39
N LEU A 407 17.39 25.81 14.09
CA LEU A 407 16.63 25.40 12.92
C LEU A 407 16.92 26.24 11.68
N GLN A 408 17.70 27.31 11.80
CA GLN A 408 17.95 28.22 10.67
C GLN A 408 18.61 27.49 9.48
N GLY A 409 17.98 27.60 8.31
CA GLY A 409 18.41 26.93 7.07
C GLY A 409 18.25 25.41 7.09
N MET A 410 17.55 24.85 8.09
CA MET A 410 17.31 23.41 8.19
C MET A 410 16.02 23.01 7.47
N HIS A 411 15.92 21.72 7.19
CA HIS A 411 14.70 21.09 6.71
C HIS A 411 14.02 20.40 7.88
N LEU A 412 12.80 20.82 8.20
CA LEU A 412 12.04 20.28 9.31
C LEU A 412 10.85 19.44 8.82
N CYS A 413 10.78 18.22 9.33
CA CYS A 413 9.70 17.27 9.11
C CYS A 413 8.95 17.03 10.42
N ILE A 414 7.64 17.29 10.42
CA ILE A 414 6.77 16.98 11.56
C ILE A 414 6.31 15.53 11.45
N SER A 415 6.55 14.75 12.51
CA SER A 415 6.35 13.29 12.58
C SER A 415 5.80 12.89 13.95
N HIS A 416 5.98 11.63 14.35
CA HIS A 416 5.59 11.10 15.68
C HIS A 416 6.79 10.76 16.58
N PHE A 417 8.02 11.00 16.13
CA PHE A 417 9.23 10.64 16.86
C PHE A 417 10.36 11.60 16.52
N TYR A 418 11.41 11.59 17.34
CA TYR A 418 12.63 12.32 17.04
C TYR A 418 13.55 11.49 16.15
N SER A 419 14.08 12.08 15.08
CA SER A 419 15.08 11.44 14.24
C SER A 419 15.84 12.45 13.38
N VAL A 420 17.06 12.09 12.97
CA VAL A 420 17.82 12.82 11.95
C VAL A 420 17.95 11.92 10.74
N LEU A 421 17.27 12.26 9.66
CA LEU A 421 17.30 11.48 8.42
C LEU A 421 18.71 11.46 7.82
N GLN A 422 18.97 10.47 6.97
CA GLN A 422 20.28 10.32 6.30
C GLN A 422 20.63 11.54 5.45
N ASP A 423 19.62 12.21 4.90
CA ASP A 423 19.77 13.39 4.07
C ASP A 423 19.86 14.71 4.88
N GLY A 424 19.83 14.64 6.22
CA GLY A 424 19.99 15.78 7.11
C GLY A 424 18.69 16.50 7.50
N ASP A 425 17.53 16.02 7.06
CA ASP A 425 16.24 16.53 7.55
C ASP A 425 16.04 16.15 9.02
N LEU A 426 15.59 17.12 9.81
CA LEU A 426 15.23 16.94 11.22
C LEU A 426 13.78 16.49 11.31
N CYS A 427 13.53 15.36 11.97
CA CYS A 427 12.19 14.87 12.30
C CYS A 427 11.91 15.14 13.77
N ILE A 428 10.83 15.88 14.06
CA ILE A 428 10.36 16.12 15.42
C ILE A 428 8.93 15.59 15.58
N PRO A 429 8.55 15.08 16.76
CA PRO A 429 7.17 14.70 17.03
C PRO A 429 6.29 15.96 17.04
N TRP A 430 5.05 15.90 16.55
CA TRP A 430 4.10 17.04 16.60
C TRP A 430 3.77 17.49 18.04
N ASN A 431 3.95 16.61 19.03
CA ASN A 431 3.63 16.82 20.44
C ASN A 431 4.86 16.77 21.36
N TRP A 432 5.99 17.35 20.95
CA TRP A 432 7.20 17.40 21.77
C TRP A 432 6.95 17.96 23.18
N LYS A 433 7.82 17.63 24.13
CA LYS A 433 7.83 18.23 25.45
C LYS A 433 8.68 19.52 25.40
N SER A 434 8.12 20.61 25.92
CA SER A 434 8.82 21.88 26.10
C SER A 434 9.84 21.78 27.23
#